data_AF-D9UF13-F1
#
_entry.id   AF-D9UF13-F1
#
_cell.length_a   1.000
_cell.length_b   1.000
_cell.length_c   1.000
_cell.angle_alpha   90.00
_cell.angle_beta   90.00
_cell.angle_gamma   90.00
#
_symmetry.space_group_name_H-M   'P 1'
#
loop_
_entity.id
_entity.type
_entity.pdbx_description
1 polymer ?
#
loop_
_entity_poly.entity_id
_entity_poly.type
_entity_poly.pdbx_seq_one_letter_code
_entity_poly.pdbx_strand_id
1 'polypeptide(L)' 'MRRECLRRGLIVELGGRHSAVVRLLPPLTLTDDQATAVLDRFADALDAVDRDPRVRAPRTPPV' A
#
# COMPACT_ATOMS: atom_id res chain seq x y z
N MET A 1 5.20 3.02 -0.27
CA MET A 1 3.86 2.39 -0.24
C MET A 1 2.99 2.78 -1.43
N ARG A 2 2.31 3.95 -1.48
CA ARG A 2 1.42 4.35 -2.61
C ARG A 2 2.02 4.16 -4.01
N ARG A 3 3.30 4.50 -4.19
CA ARG A 3 4.02 4.31 -5.47
C ARG A 3 4.08 2.83 -5.90
N GLU A 4 4.30 1.92 -4.95
CA GLU A 4 4.38 0.48 -5.22
C GLU A 4 3.02 -0.12 -5.55
N CYS A 5 1.94 0.40 -4.96
CA CYS A 5 0.57 0.08 -5.36
C CYS A 5 0.29 0.55 -6.80
N LEU A 6 0.59 1.82 -7.12
CA LEU A 6 0.34 2.39 -8.44
C LEU A 6 1.09 1.63 -9.54
N ARG A 7 2.35 1.25 -9.29
CA ARG A 7 3.17 0.45 -10.22
C ARG A 7 2.54 -0.91 -10.55
N ARG A 8 1.71 -1.45 -9.64
CA ARG A 8 0.97 -2.71 -9.82
C ARG A 8 -0.46 -2.50 -10.30
N GLY A 9 -0.82 -1.29 -10.71
CA GLY A 9 -2.16 -0.96 -11.20
C GLY A 9 -3.20 -0.74 -10.10
N LEU A 10 -2.78 -0.56 -8.84
CA LEU A 10 -3.67 -0.25 -7.73
C LEU A 10 -3.61 1.24 -7.37
N ILE A 11 -4.75 1.91 -7.47
CA ILE A 11 -4.91 3.27 -6.96
C ILE A 11 -5.44 3.16 -5.53
N VAL A 12 -4.72 3.78 -4.60
CA VAL A 12 -5.06 3.78 -3.17
C VAL A 12 -5.01 5.19 -2.61
N GLU A 13 -5.87 5.44 -1.63
CA GLU A 13 -5.83 6.66 -0.84
C GLU A 13 -5.08 6.43 0.47
N LEU A 14 -4.43 7.49 0.96
CA LEU A 14 -3.82 7.52 2.28
C LEU A 14 -4.60 8.48 3.18
N GLY A 15 -4.78 8.12 4.43
CA GLY A 15 -5.47 8.94 5.43
C GLY A 15 -5.00 8.66 6.85
N GLY A 16 -5.73 9.21 7.82
CA GLY A 16 -5.37 9.14 9.23
C GLY A 16 -4.19 10.05 9.60
N ARG A 17 -3.81 10.06 10.88
CA ARG A 17 -2.66 10.83 11.35
C ARG A 17 -1.40 10.35 10.64
N HIS A 18 -0.60 11.29 10.15
CA HIS A 18 0.64 11.01 9.42
C HIS A 18 0.47 10.14 8.16
N SER A 19 -0.73 10.11 7.55
CA SER A 19 -1.02 9.25 6.39
C SER A 19 -0.78 7.76 6.66
N ALA A 20 -0.97 7.31 7.91
CA ALA A 20 -0.68 5.96 8.36
C ALA A 20 -1.73 4.90 7.96
N VAL A 21 -2.86 5.32 7.38
CA VAL A 21 -3.95 4.41 6.99
C VAL A 21 -4.07 4.38 5.49
N VAL A 22 -4.15 3.17 4.92
CA VAL A 22 -4.45 2.97 3.50
C VAL A 22 -5.93 2.63 3.37
N ARG A 23 -6.60 3.26 2.39
CA ARG A 23 -8.02 3.03 2.11
C ARG A 23 -8.18 2.40 0.75
N LEU A 24 -8.83 1.24 0.72
CA LEU A 24 -9.33 0.60 -0.48
C LEU A 24 -10.80 0.98 -0.62
N LEU A 25 -11.13 1.72 -1.68
CA LEU A 25 -12.49 2.18 -1.97
C LEU A 25 -12.91 1.64 -3.36
N PRO A 26 -13.03 0.31 -3.52
CA PRO A 26 -13.47 -0.27 -4.77
C PRO A 26 -14.94 0.06 -5.05
N PRO A 27 -15.40 -0.04 -6.31
CA PRO A 27 -16.82 0.06 -6.63
C PRO A 27 -17.62 -1.06 -5.95
N LEU A 28 -18.91 -0.82 -5.71
CA LEU A 28 -19.83 -1.80 -5.11
C LEU A 28 -20.14 -3.01 -6.01
N THR A 29 -19.68 -2.98 -7.26
CA THR A 29 -19.86 -4.05 -8.25
C THR A 29 -18.65 -5.00 -8.33
N LEU A 30 -17.66 -4.83 -7.45
CA LEU A 30 -16.48 -5.70 -7.39
C LEU A 30 -16.88 -7.14 -7.07
N THR A 31 -16.33 -8.09 -7.82
CA THR A 31 -16.48 -9.54 -7.54
C THR A 31 -15.44 -10.03 -6.54
N ASP A 32 -15.67 -11.20 -5.93
CA ASP A 32 -14.72 -11.80 -4.98
C ASP A 32 -13.37 -12.15 -5.62
N ASP A 33 -13.37 -12.63 -6.87
CA ASP A 33 -12.14 -12.89 -7.62
C ASP A 33 -11.34 -11.61 -7.86
N GLN A 34 -12.04 -10.51 -8.18
CA GLN A 34 -11.41 -9.20 -8.32
C GLN A 34 -10.90 -8.67 -6.97
N ALA A 35 -11.64 -8.89 -5.88
CA ALA A 35 -11.23 -8.52 -4.54
C ALA A 35 -9.94 -9.24 -4.13
N THR A 36 -9.88 -10.55 -4.35
CA THR A 36 -8.69 -11.37 -4.13
C THR A 36 -7.51 -10.82 -4.92
N ALA A 37 -7.69 -10.57 -6.23
CA ALA A 37 -6.64 -10.02 -7.07
C ALA A 37 -6.17 -8.61 -6.64
N VAL A 38 -7.04 -7.80 -6.01
CA VAL A 38 -6.64 -6.52 -5.42
C VAL A 38 -5.79 -6.75 -4.18
N LEU A 39 -6.20 -7.66 -3.29
CA LEU A 39 -5.48 -7.96 -2.05
C LEU A 39 -4.11 -8.60 -2.33
N ASP A 40 -3.99 -9.47 -3.32
CA ASP A 40 -2.72 -10.09 -3.72
C ASP A 40 -1.72 -9.02 -4.19
N ARG A 41 -2.14 -8.16 -5.12
CA ARG A 41 -1.31 -7.05 -5.61
C ARG A 41 -0.94 -6.07 -4.49
N PHE A 42 -1.82 -5.92 -3.50
CA PHE A 42 -1.58 -5.07 -2.33
C PHE A 42 -0.52 -5.68 -1.41
N ALA A 43 -0.62 -6.97 -1.11
CA ALA A 43 0.36 -7.72 -0.34
C ALA A 43 1.75 -7.63 -1.01
N ASP A 44 1.83 -7.84 -2.32
CA ASP A 44 3.09 -7.69 -3.09
C ASP A 44 3.69 -6.29 -2.99
N ALA A 45 2.85 -5.25 -2.92
CA ALA A 45 3.31 -3.88 -2.75
C ALA A 45 3.85 -3.63 -1.35
N LEU A 46 3.22 -4.20 -0.32
CA LEU A 46 3.68 -4.12 1.07
C LEU A 46 5.02 -4.83 1.24
N ASP A 47 5.13 -6.06 0.74
CA ASP A 47 6.36 -6.85 0.78
C ASP A 47 7.53 -6.13 0.12
N ALA A 48 7.30 -5.51 -1.04
CA ALA A 48 8.33 -4.74 -1.72
C ALA A 48 8.79 -3.50 -0.93
N VAL A 49 7.89 -2.89 -0.15
CA VAL A 49 8.22 -1.74 0.71
C VAL A 49 8.98 -2.19 1.94
N ASP A 50 8.56 -3.28 2.59
CA ASP A 50 9.22 -3.83 3.78
C ASP A 50 10.66 -4.27 3.46
N ARG A 51 10.86 -4.85 2.27
CA ARG A 51 12.19 -5.24 1.79
C ARG A 51 13.05 -4.06 1.32
N ASP A 52 12.52 -2.83 1.20
CA ASP A 52 13.35 -1.66 0.83
C ASP A 52 14.22 -1.23 2.02
N PRO A 53 15.56 -1.36 1.91
CA PRO A 53 16.46 -1.00 3.02
C PRO A 53 16.35 0.46 3.44
N ARG A 54 15.95 1.37 2.53
CA ARG A 54 15.78 2.79 2.82
C ARG A 54 14.58 3.07 3.71
N VAL A 55 13.56 2.23 3.63
CA VAL A 55 12.36 2.30 4.48
C VAL A 55 12.67 1.70 5.85
N ARG A 56 13.47 0.64 5.88
CA ARG A 56 13.82 -0.09 7.10
C ARG A 56 14.93 0.57 7.93
N ALA A 57 15.70 1.48 7.34
CA ALA A 57 16.74 2.22 8.06
C ALA A 57 16.12 2.95 9.27
N PRO A 58 16.73 2.84 10.48
CA PRO A 58 16.23 3.53 11.65
C PRO A 58 16.24 5.04 11.39
N ARG A 59 15.09 5.68 11.54
CA ARG A 59 15.00 7.14 11.48
C ARG A 59 15.66 7.71 12.72
N THR A 60 16.94 8.02 12.65
CA THR A 60 17.61 8.79 13.70
C THR A 60 16.94 10.17 13.75
N PRO A 61 16.33 10.58 14.88
CA PRO A 61 15.77 11.92 14.97
C PRO A 61 16.91 12.95 14.91
N PRO A 62 16.70 14.12 14.26
CA PRO A 62 17.68 15.19 14.29
C PRO A 62 17.82 15.69 15.74
N VAL A 63 19.07 15.84 16.19
CA VAL A 63 19.45 16.39 17.50
C VAL A 63 19.22 17.90 17.57
#